data_AF-R7YP08-F1
#
_entry.id   AF-R7YP08-F1
#
_cell.length_a   1.000
_cell.length_b   1.000
_cell.length_c   1.000
_cell.angle_alpha   90.00
_cell.angle_beta   90.00
_cell.angle_gamma   90.00
#
_symmetry.space_group_name_H-M   'P 1'
#
loop_
_entity.id
_entity.type
_entity.pdbx_description
1 polymer ?
#
loop_
_entity_poly.entity_id
_entity_poly.type
_entity_poly.pdbx_seq_one_letter_code
_entity_poly.pdbx_strand_id
1 'polypeptide(L)'
;MAAATVSPSPPSALSKLISTRTPTDSTHPAHLHHLTLQIQHNLQYQHLWTALTIHTHSPLSPHKLLPRPLISGLPPQRLYVHPDEQVELLAREARRRKQRRIQEGVKGGGKGDAEKPPPEREWVLPTQVREKWSLRRFGEVFEGIGVVPPEPADSEPVISREKTQEEKAKDDADDDTGATDSRRSETETEGATSQPAANKWRTLKRVVLATLDDDSTVVYYIVHDGIVKPRQN
;
A
#
# COMPACT_ATOMS: atom_id res chain seq x y z
N MET A 1 -7.06 -14.39 -60.98
CA MET A 1 -7.14 -14.57 -59.53
C MET A 1 -6.62 -13.28 -58.88
N ALA A 2 -7.49 -12.45 -58.31
CA ALA A 2 -7.04 -11.24 -57.62
C ALA A 2 -6.65 -11.57 -56.17
N ALA A 3 -5.45 -11.20 -55.75
CA ALA A 3 -5.02 -11.39 -54.37
C ALA A 3 -5.76 -10.41 -53.46
N ALA A 4 -6.44 -10.93 -52.42
CA ALA A 4 -7.08 -10.09 -51.41
C ALA A 4 -5.99 -9.40 -50.57
N THR A 5 -5.89 -8.07 -50.68
CA THR A 5 -5.02 -7.27 -49.82
C THR A 5 -5.59 -7.22 -48.41
N VAL A 6 -5.11 -8.10 -47.53
CA VAL A 6 -5.48 -8.12 -46.11
C VAL A 6 -4.89 -6.87 -45.44
N SER A 7 -5.74 -5.89 -45.14
CA SER A 7 -5.36 -4.76 -44.29
C SER A 7 -5.06 -5.25 -42.87
N PRO A 8 -3.95 -4.82 -42.23
CA PRO A 8 -3.64 -5.23 -40.86
C PRO A 8 -4.73 -4.77 -39.89
N SER A 9 -5.02 -5.59 -38.89
CA SER A 9 -5.99 -5.25 -37.84
C SER A 9 -5.50 -4.09 -36.98
N PRO A 10 -6.41 -3.25 -36.44
CA PRO A 10 -6.03 -2.11 -35.62
C PRO A 10 -5.39 -2.58 -34.29
N PRO A 11 -4.32 -1.91 -33.81
CA PRO A 11 -3.63 -2.34 -32.59
C PRO A 11 -4.51 -2.16 -31.34
N SER A 12 -4.35 -3.08 -30.38
CA SER A 12 -5.09 -3.09 -29.12
C SER A 12 -4.76 -1.87 -28.25
N ALA A 13 -5.64 -1.53 -27.30
CA ALA A 13 -5.41 -0.43 -26.36
C ALA A 13 -4.10 -0.58 -25.57
N LEU A 14 -3.80 -1.81 -25.11
CA LEU A 14 -2.55 -2.13 -24.42
C LEU A 14 -1.34 -1.96 -25.35
N SER A 15 -1.40 -2.44 -26.60
CA SER A 15 -0.32 -2.27 -27.58
C SER A 15 -0.04 -0.78 -27.84
N LYS A 16 -1.08 0.03 -28.04
CA LYS A 16 -0.97 1.49 -28.17
C LYS A 16 -0.37 2.13 -26.91
N LEU A 17 -0.76 1.69 -25.71
CA LEU A 17 -0.20 2.20 -24.45
C LEU A 17 1.29 1.90 -24.33
N ILE A 18 1.72 0.66 -24.64
CA ILE A 18 3.14 0.29 -24.61
C ILE A 18 3.93 1.12 -25.63
N SER A 19 3.47 1.20 -26.88
CA SER A 19 4.17 1.98 -27.92
C SER A 19 4.26 3.48 -27.62
N THR A 20 3.31 4.05 -26.87
CA THR A 20 3.29 5.49 -26.52
C THR A 20 3.98 5.83 -25.20
N ARG A 21 4.07 4.89 -24.25
CA ARG A 21 4.67 5.11 -22.91
C ARG A 21 6.03 4.45 -22.68
N THR A 22 6.55 3.67 -23.62
CA THR A 22 7.92 3.14 -23.50
C THR A 22 8.92 4.27 -23.74
N PRO A 23 9.80 4.61 -22.77
CA PRO A 23 10.77 5.68 -22.96
C PRO A 23 11.87 5.24 -23.94
N THR A 24 12.17 6.09 -24.92
CA THR A 24 13.24 5.84 -25.91
C THR A 24 14.65 5.90 -25.31
N ASP A 25 14.81 6.66 -24.22
CA ASP A 25 16.04 6.77 -23.43
C ASP A 25 15.78 6.29 -22.00
N SER A 26 15.52 4.99 -21.86
CA SER A 26 15.20 4.34 -20.58
C SER A 26 16.43 3.72 -19.92
N THR A 27 16.61 3.98 -18.63
CA THR A 27 17.69 3.39 -17.83
C THR A 27 17.56 1.87 -17.65
N HIS A 28 16.35 1.34 -17.84
CA HIS A 28 16.03 -0.09 -17.76
C HIS A 28 15.75 -0.67 -19.15
N PRO A 29 16.08 -1.94 -19.42
CA PRO A 29 15.72 -2.60 -20.66
C PRO A 29 14.23 -2.49 -21.01
N ALA A 30 13.92 -2.18 -22.28
CA ALA A 30 12.56 -1.93 -22.75
C ALA A 30 11.54 -3.03 -22.39
N HIS A 31 11.94 -4.30 -22.38
CA HIS A 31 11.07 -5.42 -22.00
C HIS A 31 10.56 -5.33 -20.55
N LEU A 32 11.36 -4.77 -19.62
CA LEU A 32 10.93 -4.53 -18.23
C LEU A 32 9.92 -3.39 -18.16
N HIS A 33 10.08 -2.35 -18.99
CA HIS A 33 9.09 -1.28 -19.13
C HIS A 33 7.78 -1.80 -19.73
N HIS A 34 7.83 -2.65 -20.76
CA HIS A 34 6.64 -3.27 -21.35
C HIS A 34 5.87 -4.11 -20.32
N LEU A 35 6.57 -4.97 -19.57
CA LEU A 35 6.01 -5.78 -18.49
C LEU A 35 5.36 -4.91 -17.39
N THR A 36 6.05 -3.84 -16.99
CA THR A 36 5.55 -2.88 -15.99
C THR A 36 4.29 -2.16 -16.47
N LEU A 37 4.25 -1.72 -17.73
CA LEU A 37 3.07 -1.08 -18.34
C LEU A 37 1.89 -2.05 -18.49
N GLN A 38 2.15 -3.30 -18.86
CA GLN A 38 1.12 -4.35 -18.93
C GLN A 38 0.50 -4.65 -17.56
N ILE A 39 1.33 -4.76 -16.52
CA ILE A 39 0.85 -4.96 -15.14
C ILE A 39 0.17 -3.71 -14.59
N GLN A 40 0.67 -2.50 -14.86
CA GLN A 40 -0.01 -1.24 -14.53
C GLN A 40 -1.42 -1.18 -15.16
N HIS A 41 -1.54 -1.55 -16.44
CA HIS A 41 -2.83 -1.61 -17.15
C HIS A 41 -3.77 -2.63 -16.50
N ASN A 42 -3.28 -3.82 -16.13
CA ASN A 42 -4.08 -4.83 -15.45
C ASN A 42 -4.57 -4.34 -14.06
N LEU A 43 -3.66 -3.80 -13.25
CA LEU A 43 -3.98 -3.19 -11.94
C LEU A 43 -5.06 -2.11 -12.06
N GLN A 44 -4.94 -1.20 -13.02
CA GLN A 44 -5.87 -0.10 -13.23
C GLN A 44 -7.26 -0.59 -13.67
N TYR A 45 -7.33 -1.41 -14.72
CA TYR A 45 -8.60 -1.71 -15.41
C TYR A 45 -9.28 -3.00 -14.95
N GLN A 46 -8.55 -3.96 -14.38
CA GLN A 46 -9.12 -5.22 -13.88
C GLN A 46 -9.24 -5.23 -12.35
N HIS A 47 -8.30 -4.61 -11.64
CA HIS A 47 -8.29 -4.57 -10.17
C HIS A 47 -8.65 -3.21 -9.58
N LEU A 48 -9.00 -2.21 -10.41
CA LEU A 48 -9.45 -0.88 -9.99
C LEU A 48 -8.48 -0.14 -9.05
N TRP A 49 -7.17 -0.33 -9.24
CA TRP A 49 -6.16 0.41 -8.49
C TRP A 49 -6.07 1.86 -8.99
N THR A 50 -5.86 2.77 -8.04
CA THR A 50 -5.77 4.22 -8.29
C THR A 50 -4.39 4.76 -7.89
N ALA A 51 -4.11 6.01 -8.27
CA ALA A 51 -2.83 6.70 -7.99
C ALA A 51 -1.58 5.86 -8.34
N LEU A 52 -1.62 5.19 -9.49
CA LEU A 52 -0.56 4.29 -9.97
C LEU A 52 0.64 5.07 -10.52
N THR A 53 1.81 4.91 -9.89
CA THR A 53 3.07 5.58 -10.26
C THR A 53 4.15 4.53 -10.55
N ILE A 54 4.92 4.70 -11.63
CA ILE A 54 6.07 3.83 -11.95
C ILE A 54 7.34 4.46 -11.34
N HIS A 55 8.13 3.65 -10.64
CA HIS A 55 9.37 4.06 -9.98
C HIS A 55 10.57 3.36 -10.64
N THR A 56 11.53 4.13 -11.13
CA THR A 56 12.80 3.62 -11.70
C THR A 56 14.01 3.84 -10.79
N HIS A 57 13.86 4.74 -9.81
CA HIS A 57 14.86 5.14 -8.82
C HIS A 57 14.34 4.85 -7.41
N SER A 58 15.25 4.71 -6.45
CA SER A 58 14.92 4.45 -5.06
C SER A 58 14.31 5.70 -4.41
N PRO A 59 13.14 5.61 -3.76
CA PRO A 59 12.58 6.71 -2.98
C PRO A 59 13.38 7.02 -1.71
N LEU A 60 14.27 6.12 -1.28
CA LEU A 60 15.17 6.33 -0.13
C LEU A 60 16.45 7.07 -0.53
N SER A 61 16.78 7.10 -1.83
CA SER A 61 18.03 7.66 -2.34
C SER A 61 17.86 8.00 -3.82
N PRO A 62 17.52 9.26 -4.17
CA PRO A 62 17.12 9.64 -5.54
C PRO A 62 18.13 9.27 -6.63
N HIS A 63 19.43 9.21 -6.31
CA HIS A 63 20.50 8.83 -7.24
C HIS A 63 20.69 7.32 -7.41
N LYS A 64 20.07 6.49 -6.57
CA LYS A 64 20.19 5.03 -6.63
C LYS A 64 19.10 4.45 -7.53
N LEU A 65 19.50 3.79 -8.61
CA LEU A 65 18.57 3.05 -9.46
C LEU A 65 18.01 1.83 -8.72
N LEU A 66 16.72 1.54 -8.92
CA LEU A 66 16.14 0.25 -8.55
C LEU A 66 16.68 -0.83 -9.52
N PRO A 67 16.76 -2.12 -9.14
CA PRO A 67 17.21 -3.17 -10.07
C PRO A 67 16.26 -3.41 -11.25
N ARG A 68 15.03 -2.89 -11.20
CA ARG A 68 14.03 -2.84 -12.27
C ARG A 68 12.94 -1.81 -11.93
N PRO A 69 12.08 -1.42 -12.89
CA PRO A 69 10.94 -0.56 -12.60
C PRO A 69 9.93 -1.25 -11.66
N LEU A 70 9.49 -0.53 -10.63
CA LEU A 70 8.42 -0.94 -9.72
C LEU A 70 7.18 -0.07 -9.96
N ILE A 71 6.04 -0.50 -9.41
CA ILE A 71 4.81 0.30 -9.40
C ILE A 71 4.45 0.59 -7.93
N SER A 72 3.92 1.77 -7.62
CA SER A 72 3.18 2.01 -6.38
C SER A 72 1.74 2.42 -6.71
N GLY A 73 0.78 2.08 -5.84
CA GLY A 73 -0.61 2.48 -6.05
C GLY A 73 -1.52 2.14 -4.87
N LEU A 74 -2.76 2.62 -4.94
CA LEU A 74 -3.80 2.37 -3.96
C LEU A 74 -4.76 1.29 -4.49
N PRO A 75 -4.86 0.10 -3.86
CA PRO A 75 -5.86 -0.90 -4.19
C PRO A 75 -7.25 -0.45 -3.71
N PRO A 76 -8.35 -0.97 -4.27
CA PRO A 76 -9.71 -0.59 -3.86
C PRO A 76 -10.08 -1.08 -2.45
N GLN A 77 -9.38 -2.08 -1.93
CA GLN A 77 -9.51 -2.62 -0.56
C GLN A 77 -8.12 -2.98 -0.05
N ARG A 78 -7.89 -2.90 1.26
CA ARG A 78 -6.61 -3.27 1.88
C ARG A 78 -6.28 -4.75 1.60
N LEU A 79 -5.11 -5.04 1.04
CA LEU A 79 -4.70 -6.38 0.61
C LEU A 79 -4.13 -7.26 1.72
N TYR A 80 -3.48 -6.64 2.71
CA TYR A 80 -2.91 -7.33 3.86
C TYR A 80 -3.38 -6.68 5.17
N VAL A 81 -3.84 -7.51 6.10
CA VAL A 81 -4.15 -7.13 7.48
C VAL A 81 -3.26 -8.00 8.36
N HIS A 82 -2.52 -7.39 9.28
CA HIS A 82 -1.65 -8.15 10.19
C HIS A 82 -2.50 -9.10 11.06
N PRO A 83 -2.06 -10.32 11.40
CA PRO A 83 -2.85 -11.24 12.22
C PRO A 83 -3.35 -10.60 13.53
N ASP A 84 -2.51 -9.84 14.22
CA ASP A 84 -2.88 -9.17 15.46
C ASP A 84 -3.83 -7.97 15.22
N GLU A 85 -3.70 -7.26 14.10
CA GLU A 85 -4.64 -6.22 13.67
C GLU A 85 -6.03 -6.82 13.43
N GLN A 86 -6.10 -8.00 12.81
CA GLN A 86 -7.36 -8.70 12.60
C GLN A 86 -8.02 -9.10 13.92
N VAL A 87 -7.24 -9.48 14.95
CA VAL A 87 -7.78 -9.75 16.30
C VAL A 87 -8.30 -8.46 16.95
N GLU A 88 -7.57 -7.35 16.83
CA GLU A 88 -7.99 -6.04 17.34
C GLU A 88 -9.31 -5.57 16.68
N LEU A 89 -9.42 -5.71 15.35
CA LEU A 89 -10.63 -5.40 14.59
C LEU A 89 -11.82 -6.28 15.01
N LEU A 90 -11.64 -7.61 15.07
CA LEU A 90 -12.69 -8.54 15.51
C LEU A 90 -13.14 -8.27 16.95
N ALA A 91 -12.22 -7.96 17.86
CA ALA A 91 -12.53 -7.59 19.23
C ALA A 91 -13.32 -6.26 19.31
N ARG A 92 -12.97 -5.27 18.48
CA ARG A 92 -13.69 -4.00 18.38
C ARG A 92 -15.12 -4.20 17.86
N GLU A 93 -15.30 -5.02 16.83
CA GLU A 93 -16.64 -5.37 16.31
C GLU A 93 -17.49 -6.12 17.35
N ALA A 94 -16.90 -7.10 18.06
CA ALA A 94 -17.59 -7.84 19.12
C ALA A 94 -18.05 -6.92 20.27
N ARG A 95 -17.19 -5.99 20.71
CA ARG A 95 -17.54 -4.95 21.71
C ARG A 95 -18.67 -4.06 21.20
N ARG A 96 -18.60 -3.57 19.96
CA ARG A 96 -19.65 -2.75 19.33
C ARG A 96 -20.99 -3.48 19.25
N ARG A 97 -20.98 -4.76 18.86
CA ARG A 97 -22.18 -5.61 18.80
C ARG A 97 -22.79 -5.87 20.18
N LYS A 98 -21.96 -6.05 21.22
CA LYS A 98 -22.42 -6.13 22.61
C LYS A 98 -23.07 -4.82 23.05
N GLN A 99 -22.44 -3.67 22.78
CA GLN A 99 -22.98 -2.36 23.14
C GLN A 99 -24.33 -2.08 22.45
N ARG A 100 -24.43 -2.34 21.14
CA ARG A 100 -25.70 -2.22 20.39
C ARG A 100 -26.80 -3.11 20.95
N ARG A 101 -26.50 -4.37 21.31
CA ARG A 101 -27.47 -5.26 21.97
C ARG A 101 -28.00 -4.72 23.30
N ILE A 102 -27.16 -4.01 24.07
CA ILE A 102 -27.54 -3.39 25.34
C ILE A 102 -28.39 -2.13 25.11
N GLN A 103 -28.04 -1.30 24.12
CA GLN A 103 -28.72 -0.04 23.85
C GLN A 103 -30.02 -0.18 23.04
N GLU A 104 -30.06 -1.06 22.04
CA GLU A 104 -31.18 -1.12 21.08
C GLU A 104 -32.21 -2.20 21.45
N GLY A 105 -31.91 -3.15 22.34
CA GLY A 105 -32.80 -4.26 22.73
C GLY A 105 -33.17 -5.27 21.63
N VAL A 106 -32.91 -4.92 20.36
CA VAL A 106 -33.23 -5.71 19.16
C VAL A 106 -32.33 -6.94 19.07
N LYS A 107 -32.93 -8.13 19.10
CA LYS A 107 -32.23 -9.42 18.92
C LYS A 107 -31.73 -9.64 17.48
N GLY A 108 -32.32 -8.97 16.50
CA GLY A 108 -31.99 -9.05 15.08
C GLY A 108 -30.89 -8.08 14.65
N GLY A 109 -29.64 -8.37 14.99
CA GLY A 109 -28.50 -7.65 14.44
C GLY A 109 -28.31 -7.99 12.97
N GLY A 110 -28.88 -7.18 12.07
CA GLY A 110 -28.63 -7.27 10.64
C GLY A 110 -27.13 -7.22 10.33
N LYS A 111 -26.72 -7.88 9.24
CA LYS A 111 -25.32 -7.96 8.79
C LYS A 111 -24.88 -6.62 8.18
N GLY A 112 -24.88 -5.57 9.00
CA GLY A 112 -24.29 -4.28 8.64
C GLY A 112 -22.82 -4.49 8.30
N ASP A 113 -22.36 -3.81 7.25
CA ASP A 113 -21.02 -4.03 6.70
C ASP A 113 -19.95 -3.96 7.79
N ALA A 114 -19.15 -5.02 7.86
CA ALA A 114 -17.95 -5.05 8.70
C ALA A 114 -17.07 -3.85 8.33
N GLU A 115 -16.51 -3.17 9.33
CA GLU A 115 -15.78 -1.91 9.12
C GLU A 115 -14.43 -2.23 8.47
N LYS A 116 -14.43 -2.32 7.12
CA LYS A 116 -13.25 -2.69 6.35
C LYS A 116 -12.13 -1.65 6.61
N PRO A 117 -10.90 -2.09 6.91
CA PRO A 117 -9.81 -1.17 7.15
C PRO A 117 -9.49 -0.35 5.88
N PRO A 118 -9.06 0.90 6.02
CA PRO A 118 -8.84 1.78 4.88
C PRO A 118 -7.73 1.21 3.97
N PRO A 119 -7.84 1.40 2.64
CA PRO A 119 -6.78 1.02 1.71
C PRO A 119 -5.42 1.60 2.10
N GLU A 120 -4.36 0.85 1.84
CA GLU A 120 -2.98 1.30 2.02
C GLU A 120 -2.26 1.29 0.68
N ARG A 121 -1.32 2.22 0.47
CA ARG A 121 -0.49 2.23 -0.73
C ARG A 121 0.47 1.04 -0.70
N GLU A 122 0.52 0.27 -1.78
CA GLU A 122 1.36 -0.91 -1.89
C GLU A 122 2.41 -0.75 -2.99
N TRP A 123 3.59 -1.34 -2.75
CA TRP A 123 4.55 -1.62 -3.81
C TRP A 123 4.07 -2.82 -4.62
N VAL A 124 4.18 -2.76 -5.93
CA VAL A 124 4.01 -3.89 -6.83
C VAL A 124 5.32 -4.11 -7.57
N LEU A 125 5.76 -5.37 -7.60
CA LEU A 125 6.96 -5.86 -8.26
C LEU A 125 6.52 -6.63 -9.53
N PRO A 126 6.66 -6.04 -10.73
CA PRO A 126 6.30 -6.71 -11.99
C PRO A 126 7.29 -7.82 -12.32
N THR A 127 6.83 -9.05 -12.55
CA THR A 127 7.64 -10.23 -12.91
C THR A 127 6.99 -11.05 -14.02
N GLN A 128 7.76 -11.95 -14.63
CA GLN A 128 7.26 -12.90 -15.63
C GLN A 128 7.47 -14.34 -15.14
N VAL A 129 6.56 -15.27 -15.45
CA VAL A 129 6.60 -16.67 -14.99
C VAL A 129 7.89 -17.41 -15.37
N ARG A 130 8.49 -17.07 -16.52
CA ARG A 130 9.75 -17.63 -17.01
C ARG A 130 11.00 -17.03 -16.36
N GLU A 131 10.85 -15.98 -15.55
CA GLU A 131 11.96 -15.27 -14.94
C GLU A 131 12.51 -16.03 -13.72
N LYS A 132 13.81 -16.35 -13.74
CA LYS A 132 14.48 -16.97 -12.59
C LYS A 132 14.81 -15.92 -11.53
N TRP A 133 14.08 -15.99 -10.41
CA TRP A 133 14.33 -15.18 -9.22
C TRP A 133 15.26 -15.89 -8.23
N SER A 134 16.19 -15.14 -7.66
CA SER A 134 17.02 -15.57 -6.53
C SER A 134 16.72 -14.70 -5.31
N LEU A 135 16.97 -15.22 -4.11
CA LEU A 135 16.81 -14.45 -2.86
C LEU A 135 17.65 -13.17 -2.87
N ARG A 136 18.83 -13.20 -3.49
CA ARG A 136 19.67 -12.01 -3.69
C ARG A 136 18.96 -10.92 -4.51
N ARG A 137 18.35 -11.28 -5.66
CA ARG A 137 17.61 -10.32 -6.50
C ARG A 137 16.41 -9.74 -5.77
N PHE A 138 15.72 -10.55 -4.95
CA PHE A 138 14.66 -10.05 -4.07
C PHE A 138 15.22 -9.07 -3.02
N GLY A 139 16.34 -9.39 -2.37
CA GLY A 139 17.03 -8.50 -1.44
C GLY A 139 17.41 -7.16 -2.07
N GLU A 140 17.97 -7.17 -3.28
CA GLU A 140 18.32 -5.96 -4.05
C GLU A 140 17.09 -5.07 -4.35
N VAL A 141 15.89 -5.66 -4.52
CA VAL A 141 14.62 -4.90 -4.62
C VAL A 141 14.24 -4.30 -3.26
N PHE A 142 14.24 -5.10 -2.18
CA PHE A 142 13.85 -4.66 -0.84
C PHE A 142 14.79 -3.59 -0.26
N GLU A 143 16.09 -3.67 -0.53
CA GLU A 143 17.08 -2.66 -0.18
C GLU A 143 16.76 -1.30 -0.85
N GLY A 144 16.21 -1.32 -2.06
CA GLY A 144 15.84 -0.14 -2.83
C GLY A 144 14.55 0.56 -2.39
N ILE A 145 13.70 -0.03 -1.56
CA ILE A 145 12.38 0.51 -1.20
C ILE A 145 12.18 0.77 0.29
N GLY A 146 11.32 1.74 0.60
CA GLY A 146 10.80 2.01 1.95
C GLY A 146 9.58 1.13 2.29
N VAL A 147 9.22 1.10 3.58
CA VAL A 147 8.08 0.32 4.12
C VAL A 147 6.74 0.75 3.52
N VAL A 148 6.55 2.05 3.34
CA VAL A 148 5.41 2.67 2.65
C VAL A 148 5.93 3.31 1.36
N PRO A 149 5.28 3.13 0.20
CA PRO A 149 5.64 3.85 -1.01
C PRO A 149 5.35 5.35 -0.85
N PRO A 150 6.17 6.25 -1.42
CA PRO A 150 5.87 7.68 -1.39
C PRO A 150 4.57 7.98 -2.14
N GLU A 151 3.92 9.07 -1.74
CA GLU A 151 2.85 9.67 -2.50
C GLU A 151 3.42 10.38 -3.74
N PRO A 152 2.68 10.48 -4.85
CA PRO A 152 3.12 11.26 -6.01
C PRO A 152 3.27 12.73 -5.61
N ALA A 153 4.32 13.40 -6.07
CA ALA A 153 4.62 14.79 -5.68
C ALA A 153 3.49 15.80 -6.01
N ASP A 154 2.59 15.44 -6.92
CA ASP A 154 1.46 16.26 -7.35
C ASP A 154 0.19 16.10 -6.48
N SER A 155 0.22 15.31 -5.39
CA SER A 155 -0.92 15.24 -4.46
C SER A 155 -0.85 16.37 -3.43
N GLU A 156 -1.66 17.41 -3.66
CA GLU A 156 -2.03 18.43 -2.66
C GLU A 156 -2.32 17.79 -1.30
N PRO A 157 -1.76 18.31 -0.19
CA PRO A 157 -1.95 17.72 1.13
C PRO A 157 -3.42 17.83 1.54
N VAL A 158 -4.09 16.69 1.68
CA VAL A 158 -5.46 16.63 2.20
C VAL A 158 -5.41 16.95 3.69
N ILE A 159 -5.49 18.25 4.01
CA ILE A 159 -5.62 18.76 5.38
C ILE A 159 -6.91 18.17 5.96
N SER A 160 -6.73 17.11 6.75
CA SER A 160 -7.80 16.51 7.51
C SER A 160 -8.25 17.52 8.54
N ARG A 161 -9.42 18.13 8.32
CA ARG A 161 -10.01 19.14 9.21
C ARG A 161 -10.05 18.62 10.64
N GLU A 162 -9.12 19.08 11.48
CA GLU A 162 -9.28 19.01 12.91
C GLU A 162 -10.56 19.75 13.29
N LYS A 163 -11.39 19.10 14.12
CA LYS A 163 -12.55 19.76 14.69
C LYS A 163 -12.09 20.64 15.84
N THR A 164 -11.95 21.93 15.58
CA THR A 164 -12.10 22.93 16.64
C THR A 164 -13.46 22.77 17.29
N GLN A 165 -13.49 22.56 18.61
CA GLN A 165 -14.60 23.02 19.43
C GLN A 165 -14.09 23.40 20.82
N GLU A 166 -14.50 24.59 21.25
CA GLU A 166 -13.94 25.33 22.37
C GLU A 166 -14.38 24.82 23.75
N GLU A 167 -13.51 25.12 24.72
CA GLU A 167 -13.81 25.58 26.09
C GLU A 167 -15.05 25.10 26.85
N LYS A 168 -14.80 24.59 28.05
CA LYS A 168 -15.53 25.07 29.24
C LYS A 168 -14.59 25.13 30.45
N ALA A 169 -14.54 26.28 31.12
CA ALA A 169 -13.59 26.57 32.19
C ALA A 169 -14.20 26.52 33.60
N LYS A 170 -13.34 26.30 34.61
CA LYS A 170 -13.48 26.66 36.06
C LYS A 170 -14.61 25.94 36.85
N ASP A 171 -14.55 25.66 38.17
CA ASP A 171 -13.63 25.88 39.34
C ASP A 171 -14.02 24.80 40.42
N ASP A 172 -13.34 24.50 41.54
CA ASP A 172 -12.08 24.92 42.21
C ASP A 172 -11.64 23.83 43.25
N ALA A 173 -10.43 23.95 43.87
CA ALA A 173 -9.97 23.29 45.13
C ALA A 173 -9.89 21.72 45.20
N ASP A 174 -9.07 21.04 46.03
CA ASP A 174 -7.82 21.27 46.82
C ASP A 174 -7.30 19.85 47.24
N ASP A 175 -6.24 19.76 48.06
CA ASP A 175 -5.73 18.59 48.83
C ASP A 175 -4.52 17.79 48.27
N ASP A 176 -3.36 18.11 48.85
CA ASP A 176 -2.28 17.25 49.40
C ASP A 176 -2.28 15.74 48.98
N THR A 177 -1.19 15.08 48.58
CA THR A 177 0.06 14.90 49.35
C THR A 177 1.12 14.14 48.50
N GLY A 178 2.41 14.25 48.85
CA GLY A 178 3.36 13.12 48.71
C GLY A 178 4.47 13.25 47.67
N ALA A 179 5.73 13.10 48.12
CA ALA A 179 6.96 13.38 47.36
C ALA A 179 7.59 12.17 46.62
N THR A 180 8.79 12.41 46.03
CA THR A 180 9.76 11.47 45.39
C THR A 180 9.53 11.08 43.92
N ASP A 181 10.54 10.90 43.06
CA ASP A 181 11.95 11.35 43.06
C ASP A 181 12.44 11.47 41.60
N SER A 182 13.45 12.31 41.43
CA SER A 182 14.24 12.64 40.25
C SER A 182 14.63 11.45 39.34
N ARG A 183 14.27 11.53 38.05
CA ARG A 183 15.24 11.25 36.97
C ARG A 183 14.84 11.89 35.65
N ARG A 184 15.81 12.61 35.05
CA ARG A 184 15.69 13.25 33.74
C ARG A 184 15.53 12.19 32.65
N SER A 185 14.51 12.35 31.82
CA SER A 185 14.50 11.85 30.44
C SER A 185 14.37 13.05 29.53
N GLU A 186 15.46 13.43 28.86
CA GLU A 186 15.51 14.56 27.94
C GLU A 186 14.65 14.23 26.72
N THR A 187 13.55 14.98 26.54
CA THR A 187 12.67 14.88 25.38
C THR A 187 13.21 15.73 24.24
N GLU A 188 14.22 15.20 23.54
CA GLU A 188 14.71 15.81 22.30
C GLU A 188 13.57 15.85 21.28
N THR A 189 13.24 17.08 20.87
CA THR A 189 12.09 17.41 20.04
C THR A 189 12.59 17.68 18.63
N GLU A 190 12.71 16.64 17.81
CA GLU A 190 13.19 16.79 16.43
C GLU A 190 12.25 16.15 15.39
N GLY A 191 11.92 16.93 14.35
CA GLY A 191 11.55 16.38 13.05
C GLY A 191 10.14 15.80 12.90
N ALA A 192 9.10 16.50 13.35
CA ALA A 192 7.71 16.17 13.01
C ALA A 192 7.39 16.40 11.52
N THR A 193 7.96 15.56 10.65
CA THR A 193 7.50 15.39 9.27
C THR A 193 6.14 14.70 9.36
N SER A 194 5.06 15.44 9.08
CA SER A 194 3.68 14.97 9.16
C SER A 194 3.34 14.00 8.02
N GLN A 195 3.98 12.82 8.03
CA GLN A 195 3.57 11.68 7.23
C GLN A 195 2.19 11.21 7.73
N PRO A 196 1.26 10.81 6.84
CA PRO A 196 -0.03 10.28 7.26
C PRO A 196 0.21 9.06 8.15
N ALA A 197 -0.35 9.08 9.37
CA ALA A 197 0.01 8.20 10.47
C ALA A 197 0.14 6.74 10.01
N ALA A 198 1.39 6.28 9.88
CA ALA A 198 1.69 4.96 9.35
C ALA A 198 1.00 3.91 10.22
N ASN A 199 0.34 2.93 9.59
CA ASN A 199 -0.32 1.86 10.34
C ASN A 199 0.70 1.19 11.26
N LYS A 200 0.44 1.22 12.58
CA LYS A 200 1.31 0.61 13.61
C LYS A 200 1.66 -0.85 13.34
N TRP A 201 0.82 -1.55 12.58
CA TRP A 201 0.99 -2.95 12.18
C TRP A 201 1.81 -3.16 10.90
N ARG A 202 2.17 -2.09 10.18
CA ARG A 202 2.99 -2.14 8.97
C ARG A 202 4.47 -1.87 9.32
N THR A 203 5.09 -2.85 9.96
CA THR A 203 6.48 -2.78 10.42
C THR A 203 7.50 -3.30 9.41
N LEU A 204 7.11 -4.27 8.57
CA LEU A 204 7.98 -4.91 7.57
C LEU A 204 7.78 -4.28 6.18
N LYS A 205 8.86 -4.24 5.38
CA LYS A 205 8.75 -3.97 3.95
C LYS A 205 7.97 -5.11 3.30
N ARG A 206 7.06 -4.78 2.37
CA ARG A 206 6.33 -5.76 1.58
C ARG A 206 6.14 -5.29 0.15
N VAL A 207 6.06 -6.24 -0.77
CA VAL A 207 5.71 -6.03 -2.18
C VAL A 207 4.62 -7.00 -2.59
N VAL A 208 3.73 -6.55 -3.46
CA VAL A 208 2.85 -7.42 -4.24
C VAL A 208 3.64 -7.88 -5.46
N LEU A 209 4.06 -9.14 -5.47
CA LEU A 209 4.65 -9.79 -6.62
C LEU A 209 3.55 -10.02 -7.66
N ALA A 210 3.63 -9.33 -8.80
CA ALA A 210 2.68 -9.46 -9.89
C ALA A 210 3.35 -10.23 -11.04
N THR A 211 3.05 -11.52 -11.14
CA THR A 211 3.65 -12.43 -12.12
C THR A 211 2.75 -12.54 -13.35
N LEU A 212 3.25 -12.13 -14.51
CA LEU A 212 2.63 -12.33 -15.81
C LEU A 212 2.98 -13.72 -16.38
N ASP A 213 1.96 -14.46 -16.82
CA ASP A 213 2.07 -15.70 -17.58
C ASP A 213 1.92 -15.45 -19.09
N ASP A 214 2.33 -16.41 -19.92
CA ASP A 214 2.33 -16.31 -21.38
C ASP A 214 0.90 -16.27 -21.99
N ASP A 215 -0.10 -16.77 -21.26
CA ASP A 215 -1.53 -16.69 -21.62
C ASP A 215 -2.17 -15.32 -21.28
N SER A 216 -1.37 -14.36 -20.78
CA SER A 216 -1.77 -13.05 -20.26
C SER A 216 -2.49 -13.06 -18.89
N THR A 217 -2.53 -14.19 -18.19
CA THR A 217 -2.93 -14.23 -16.78
C THR A 217 -1.90 -13.47 -15.92
N VAL A 218 -2.39 -12.72 -14.92
CA VAL A 218 -1.53 -12.07 -13.92
C VAL A 218 -1.89 -12.61 -12.54
N VAL A 219 -0.89 -13.16 -11.83
CA VAL A 219 -1.05 -13.70 -10.48
C VAL A 219 -0.37 -12.78 -9.47
N TYR A 220 -1.06 -12.49 -8.36
CA TYR A 220 -0.60 -11.57 -7.33
C TYR A 220 -0.30 -12.31 -6.02
N TYR A 221 0.94 -12.21 -5.53
CA TYR A 221 1.36 -12.73 -4.23
C TYR A 221 1.88 -11.61 -3.34
N ILE A 222 1.67 -11.69 -2.02
CA ILE A 222 2.22 -10.72 -1.07
C ILE A 222 3.50 -11.30 -0.48
N VAL A 223 4.63 -10.62 -0.70
CA VAL A 223 5.96 -11.02 -0.23
C VAL A 223 6.45 -10.00 0.80
N HIS A 224 6.93 -10.50 1.94
CA HIS A 224 7.45 -9.69 3.04
C HIS A 224 8.97 -9.84 3.16
N ASP A 225 9.64 -8.76 3.55
CA ASP A 225 11.02 -8.78 4.00
C ASP A 225 11.05 -9.17 5.50
N GLY A 226 11.30 -10.44 5.78
CA GLY A 226 11.31 -11.01 7.12
C GLY A 226 10.16 -11.99 7.41
N ILE A 227 10.10 -12.48 8.65
CA ILE A 227 9.16 -13.51 9.09
C ILE A 227 7.91 -12.90 9.74
N VAL A 228 6.73 -13.27 9.24
CA VAL A 228 5.46 -13.02 9.93
C VAL A 228 5.27 -14.14 10.96
N LYS A 229 5.03 -13.79 12.23
CA LYS A 229 4.80 -14.79 13.29
C LYS A 229 3.57 -15.64 12.94
N PRO A 230 3.67 -16.98 12.91
CA PRO A 230 2.52 -17.83 12.70
C PRO A 230 1.56 -17.68 13.88
N ARG A 231 0.25 -17.84 13.63
CA ARG A 231 -0.73 -17.88 14.72
C ARG A 231 -0.46 -19.10 15.59
N GLN A 232 -0.34 -18.90 16.89
CA GLN A 232 -0.65 -19.96 17.84
C GLN A 232 -2.18 -20.06 17.89
N ASN A 233 -2.69 -21.27 17.63
CA ASN A 233 -4.11 -21.61 17.69
C ASN A 233 -4.51 -21.96 19.13
#